data_AF-A0A133UWI6-F1
#
_entry.id   AF-A0A133UWI6-F1
#
_cell.length_a   1.000
_cell.length_b   1.000
_cell.length_c   1.000
_cell.angle_alpha   90.00
_cell.angle_beta   90.00
_cell.angle_gamma   90.00
#
_symmetry.space_group_name_H-M   'P 1'
#
loop_
_entity.id
_entity.type
_entity.pdbx_description
1 polymer ?
#
loop_
_entity_poly.entity_id
_entity_poly.type
_entity_poly.pdbx_seq_one_letter_code
_entity_poly.pdbx_strand_id
1 'polypeptide(L)' 'DGLDDGSRDLEGLASELKKSFGCGGTVKNGHIELQGDHRKSVEKALTERGFPPQSIEVQEGSPET' A
#
# COMPACT_ATOMS: atom_id res chain seq x y z
N ASP A 1 1.57 -6.24 26.98
CA ASP A 1 0.63 -6.29 25.86
C ASP A 1 1.21 -5.42 24.77
N GLY A 2 1.85 -6.03 23.79
CA GLY A 2 2.85 -5.36 22.96
C GLY A 2 2.75 -5.75 21.50
N LEU A 3 2.95 -4.74 20.66
CA LEU A 3 3.39 -4.85 19.26
C LEU A 3 2.40 -5.52 18.30
N ASP A 4 1.23 -4.89 18.08
CA ASP A 4 0.37 -5.25 16.93
C ASP A 4 -0.24 -4.02 16.21
N ASP A 5 0.29 -2.82 16.42
CA ASP A 5 -0.21 -1.62 15.71
C ASP A 5 0.09 -1.71 14.21
N GLY A 6 1.36 -1.95 13.84
CA GLY A 6 1.79 -1.88 12.44
C GLY A 6 1.15 -2.91 11.49
N SER A 7 0.81 -4.12 11.96
CA SER A 7 0.19 -5.16 11.13
C SER A 7 -1.29 -4.89 10.86
N ARG A 8 -2.02 -4.44 11.89
CA ARG A 8 -3.43 -4.04 11.77
C ARG A 8 -3.60 -2.83 10.86
N ASP A 9 -2.69 -1.87 10.95
CA ASP A 9 -2.70 -0.69 10.08
C ASP A 9 -2.59 -1.09 8.61
N LEU A 10 -1.67 -1.99 8.24
CA LEU A 10 -1.49 -2.43 6.85
C LEU A 10 -2.71 -3.17 6.28
N GLU A 11 -3.36 -4.02 7.07
CA GLU A 11 -4.55 -4.76 6.63
C GLU A 11 -5.75 -3.83 6.39
N GLY A 12 -5.94 -2.85 7.28
CA GLY A 12 -6.95 -1.81 7.14
C GLY A 12 -6.67 -0.89 5.95
N LEU A 13 -5.41 -0.45 5.82
CA LEU A 13 -4.94 0.38 4.73
C LEU A 13 -5.10 -0.32 3.38
N ALA A 14 -4.75 -1.60 3.28
CA ALA A 14 -4.92 -2.37 2.07
C ALA A 14 -6.41 -2.53 1.69
N SER A 15 -7.29 -2.81 2.67
CA SER A 15 -8.73 -2.88 2.42
C SER A 15 -9.31 -1.57 1.90
N GLU A 16 -8.88 -0.46 2.46
CA GLU A 16 -9.26 0.88 2.03
C GLU A 16 -8.71 1.21 0.64
N LEU A 17 -7.42 0.98 0.39
CA LEU A 17 -6.80 1.22 -0.91
C LEU A 17 -7.48 0.38 -2.00
N LYS A 18 -7.80 -0.89 -1.73
CA LYS A 18 -8.58 -1.75 -2.64
C LYS A 18 -9.95 -1.17 -2.96
N LYS A 19 -10.66 -0.63 -1.96
CA LYS A 19 -11.95 0.05 -2.15
C LYS A 19 -11.82 1.35 -2.95
N SER A 20 -10.82 2.18 -2.66
CA SER A 20 -10.60 3.46 -3.34
C SER A 20 -10.15 3.29 -4.78
N PHE A 21 -9.29 2.32 -5.07
CA PHE A 21 -8.78 2.09 -6.44
C PHE A 21 -9.63 1.12 -7.24
N GLY A 22 -10.50 0.34 -6.60
CA GLY A 22 -11.29 -0.71 -7.28
C GLY A 22 -10.41 -1.83 -7.84
N CYS A 23 -9.15 -1.91 -7.42
CA CYS A 23 -8.20 -2.92 -7.87
C CYS A 23 -8.00 -4.01 -6.81
N GLY A 24 -7.75 -5.22 -7.29
CA GLY A 24 -7.36 -6.35 -6.44
C GLY A 24 -5.99 -6.11 -5.81
N GLY A 25 -5.84 -6.47 -4.55
CA GLY A 25 -4.57 -6.40 -3.85
C GLY A 25 -4.51 -7.36 -2.66
N THR A 26 -3.31 -7.67 -2.21
CA THR A 26 -3.09 -8.56 -1.08
C THR A 26 -2.07 -7.96 -0.12
N VAL A 27 -2.21 -8.26 1.17
CA VAL A 27 -1.16 -7.95 2.14
C VAL A 27 -0.32 -9.19 2.32
N LYS A 28 0.98 -9.08 2.07
CA LYS A 28 1.91 -10.20 2.16
C LYS A 28 3.20 -9.75 2.85
N ASN A 29 3.60 -10.47 3.89
CA ASN A 29 4.81 -10.16 4.67
C ASN A 29 4.90 -8.69 5.16
N GLY A 30 3.77 -8.04 5.45
CA GLY A 30 3.76 -6.62 5.84
C GLY A 30 3.88 -5.63 4.68
N HIS A 31 3.72 -6.10 3.44
CA HIS A 31 3.69 -5.26 2.24
C HIS A 31 2.31 -5.33 1.59
N ILE A 32 1.83 -4.20 1.06
CA ILE A 32 0.57 -4.12 0.32
C ILE A 32 0.88 -4.21 -1.17
N GLU A 33 0.49 -5.31 -1.79
CA GLU A 33 0.61 -5.53 -3.23
C GLU A 33 -0.71 -5.16 -3.90
N LEU A 34 -0.70 -4.24 -4.87
CA LEU A 34 -1.88 -3.81 -5.63
C LEU A 34 -1.67 -4.10 -7.12
N GLN A 35 -2.70 -4.62 -7.79
CA GLN A 35 -2.65 -4.85 -9.23
C GLN A 35 -2.96 -3.54 -10.00
N GLY A 36 -2.13 -3.21 -10.99
CA GLY A 36 -2.29 -2.06 -11.89
C GLY A 36 -1.39 -0.85 -11.55
N ASP A 37 -1.37 0.15 -12.44
CA ASP A 37 -0.51 1.34 -12.33
C ASP A 37 -1.11 2.43 -11.42
N HIS A 38 -1.44 2.08 -10.18
CA HIS A 38 -2.01 3.03 -9.21
C HIS A 38 -0.96 3.75 -8.37
N ARG A 39 0.32 3.72 -8.77
CA ARG A 39 1.47 4.20 -7.98
C ARG A 39 1.30 5.61 -7.43
N LYS A 40 0.98 6.57 -8.30
CA LYS A 40 0.71 7.97 -7.89
C LYS A 40 -0.47 8.09 -6.94
N SER A 41 -1.47 7.26 -7.17
CA SER A 41 -2.73 7.27 -6.43
C SER A 41 -2.52 6.69 -5.02
N VAL A 42 -1.73 5.62 -4.91
CA VAL A 42 -1.31 4.99 -3.65
C VAL A 42 -0.43 5.93 -2.84
N GLU A 43 0.60 6.51 -3.47
CA GLU A 43 1.49 7.49 -2.82
C GLU A 43 0.69 8.66 -2.25
N LYS A 44 -0.25 9.21 -3.02
CA LYS A 44 -1.12 10.30 -2.58
C LYS A 44 -2.04 9.88 -1.44
N ALA A 45 -2.71 8.73 -1.55
CA ALA A 45 -3.61 8.21 -0.52
C ALA A 45 -2.88 7.92 0.80
N LEU A 46 -1.65 7.43 0.74
CA LEU A 46 -0.78 7.20 1.90
C LEU A 46 -0.30 8.53 2.50
N THR A 47 0.11 9.48 1.66
CA THR A 47 0.52 10.82 2.11
C THR A 47 -0.62 11.57 2.80
N GLU A 48 -1.85 11.50 2.26
CA GLU A 48 -3.04 12.11 2.87
C GLU A 48 -3.43 11.46 4.21
N ARG A 49 -3.00 10.22 4.45
CA ARG A 49 -3.20 9.51 5.72
C ARG A 49 -2.10 9.78 6.76
N GLY A 50 -1.08 10.56 6.41
CA GLY A 50 0.03 10.91 7.30
C GLY A 50 1.26 10.00 7.16
N PHE A 51 1.29 9.10 6.17
CA PHE A 51 2.50 8.35 5.84
C PHE A 51 3.44 9.23 5.00
N PRO A 52 4.71 9.40 5.40
CA PRO A 52 5.62 10.24 4.66
C PRO A 52 6.01 9.55 3.34
N PRO A 53 6.10 10.28 2.21
CA PRO A 53 6.39 9.68 0.90
C PRO A 53 7.74 8.95 0.86
N GLN A 54 8.70 9.41 1.66
CA GLN A 54 9.99 8.78 1.89
C GLN A 54 9.92 7.37 2.51
N SER A 55 8.82 7.00 3.15
CA SER A 55 8.59 5.66 3.71
C SER A 55 7.76 4.76 2.78
N ILE A 56 7.35 5.28 1.62
CA ILE A 56 6.52 4.56 0.66
C ILE A 56 7.43 4.07 -0.46
N GLU A 57 7.64 2.77 -0.52
CA GLU A 57 8.45 2.16 -1.57
C GLU A 57 7.53 1.51 -2.60
N VAL A 58 7.39 2.16 -3.76
CA VAL A 58 6.53 1.68 -4.84
C VAL A 58 7.39 0.94 -5.86
N GLN A 59 7.34 -0.38 -5.85
CA GLN A 59 8.10 -1.20 -6.80
C GLN A 59 7.44 -1.18 -8.17
N GLU A 60 8.13 -0.64 -9.18
CA GLU A 60 7.78 -0.87 -10.58
C GLU A 60 8.20 -2.30 -10.91
N GLY A 61 7.24 -3.13 -11.33
CA GLY A 61 7.57 -4.39 -12.00
C GLY A 61 8.52 -4.03 -13.14
N SER A 62 9.76 -4.50 -13.06
CA SER A 62 10.80 -4.13 -14.01
C SER A 62 10.29 -4.43 -15.42
N PRO A 63 10.49 -3.53 -16.41
CA PRO A 63 10.43 -3.98 -17.79
C PRO A 63 11.58 -4.97 -17.96
N GLU A 64 11.28 -6.26 -17.99
CA GLU A 64 12.22 -7.25 -18.50
C GLU A 64 12.55 -6.82 -19.95
N THR A 65 13.79 -6.36 -20.15
CA THR A 65 14.40 -6.08 -21.47
C THR A 65 14.51 -7.32 -22.33
#